data_AF-A0A7X0AKE6-F1
#
_entry.id   AF-A0A7X0AKE6-F1
#
_cell.length_a   1.000
_cell.length_b   1.000
_cell.length_c   1.000
_cell.angle_alpha   90.00
_cell.angle_beta   90.00
_cell.angle_gamma   90.00
#
_symmetry.space_group_name_H-M   'P 1'
#
loop_
_entity.id
_entity.type
_entity.pdbx_description
1 polymer ?
#
loop_
_entity_poly.entity_id
_entity_poly.type
_entity_poly.pdbx_seq_one_letter_code
_entity_poly.pdbx_strand_id
1 'polypeptide(L)'
;MSRINETLAADRRRFVRAAVAGGALLAIGGGVLIPRLFAEESAASNKPIGKPGNVLLEVFSGDGKDLGAHQVPRLILSDAQWKQRLSPASYDVLRRDGTERAFSGDHEKPASPGLFRCVGCATALYDAATEFDSGTGWPSFWQPIAKTNVFEKHDNTFGMDRIEIRCANCDSHLGHVFDDGPKPTGLRYCMNAVALRFVPRKAA
;
A
#
# COMPACT_ATOMS: atom_id res chain seq x y z
N MET A 1 -8.14 29.85 7.02
CA MET A 1 -7.61 28.95 5.97
C MET A 1 -6.29 28.39 6.48
N SER A 2 -6.28 27.09 6.80
CA SER A 2 -5.27 26.45 7.65
C SER A 2 -3.94 26.22 6.90
N ARG A 3 -2.82 26.31 7.63
CA ARG A 3 -1.41 26.17 7.19
C ARG A 3 -1.04 24.83 6.55
N ILE A 4 -2.03 23.95 6.33
CA ILE A 4 -1.93 22.65 5.65
C ILE A 4 -1.88 22.82 4.11
N ASN A 5 -2.44 23.91 3.58
CA ASN A 5 -2.49 24.13 2.12
C ASN A 5 -1.20 24.72 1.53
N GLU A 6 -0.34 25.34 2.34
CA GLU A 6 0.88 26.00 1.85
C GLU A 6 2.04 25.02 1.64
N THR A 7 2.11 23.94 2.41
CA THR A 7 3.17 22.92 2.27
C THR A 7 2.99 22.05 1.02
N LEU A 8 1.75 21.87 0.54
CA LEU A 8 1.45 21.12 -0.69
C LEU A 8 1.68 21.94 -1.98
N ALA A 9 1.77 23.28 -1.88
CA ALA A 9 1.97 24.17 -3.02
C ALA A 9 3.46 24.50 -3.29
N ALA A 10 4.36 24.22 -2.35
CA ALA A 10 5.78 24.54 -2.47
C ALA A 10 6.55 23.57 -3.38
N ASP A 11 6.06 22.33 -3.55
CA ASP A 11 6.80 21.27 -4.25
C ASP A 11 6.48 21.18 -5.76
N ARG A 12 5.42 21.84 -6.23
CA ARG A 12 5.01 21.81 -7.66
C ARG A 12 5.78 22.80 -8.55
N ARG A 13 6.62 23.67 -7.97
CA ARG A 13 7.29 24.77 -8.69
C ARG A 13 8.70 24.47 -9.19
N ARG A 14 9.27 23.30 -8.91
CA ARG A 14 10.65 22.93 -9.34
C ARG A 14 10.75 22.06 -10.59
N PHE A 15 9.63 21.69 -11.22
CA PHE A 15 9.64 20.74 -12.35
C PHE A 15 9.21 21.31 -13.72
N VAL A 16 9.05 22.63 -13.89
CA VAL A 16 8.54 23.23 -15.15
C VAL A 16 9.64 23.89 -16.01
N ARG A 17 10.91 23.50 -15.88
CA ARG A 17 11.98 24.03 -16.76
C ARG A 17 12.95 22.96 -17.25
N ALA A 18 12.48 22.13 -18.18
CA ALA A 18 13.33 21.46 -19.18
C ALA A 18 12.47 20.69 -20.20
N ALA A 19 12.01 21.37 -21.25
CA ALA A 19 11.66 20.75 -22.55
C ALA A 19 11.19 21.83 -23.56
N VAL A 20 12.07 22.78 -23.88
CA VAL A 20 11.94 23.59 -25.10
C VAL A 20 13.32 23.66 -25.74
N ALA A 21 13.60 22.75 -26.67
CA ALA A 21 14.51 22.94 -27.80
C ALA A 21 14.67 21.63 -28.62
N GLY A 22 14.44 21.72 -29.94
CA GLY A 22 14.81 20.72 -30.96
C GLY A 22 13.67 19.77 -31.33
N GLY A 23 13.19 19.65 -32.57
CA GLY A 23 13.63 20.20 -33.86
C GLY A 23 12.52 19.96 -34.91
N ALA A 24 12.61 20.69 -36.02
CA ALA A 24 11.60 20.81 -37.07
C ALA A 24 11.23 19.48 -37.77
N LEU A 25 9.93 19.27 -38.02
CA LEU A 25 9.38 18.23 -38.88
C LEU A 25 9.12 18.80 -40.29
N LEU A 26 9.86 18.31 -41.27
CA LEU A 26 9.51 18.44 -42.69
C LEU A 26 8.34 17.49 -42.99
N ALA A 27 7.23 18.06 -43.44
CA ALA A 27 6.06 17.34 -43.90
C ALA A 27 6.32 16.72 -45.29
N ILE A 28 6.26 15.39 -45.38
CA ILE A 28 6.04 14.68 -46.65
C ILE A 28 4.87 13.72 -46.44
N GLY A 29 3.85 13.88 -47.29
CA GLY A 29 2.56 13.22 -47.19
C GLY A 29 2.61 11.69 -47.21
N GLY A 30 1.73 11.10 -46.40
CA GLY A 30 1.41 9.69 -46.36
C GLY A 30 0.48 9.46 -45.16
N GLY A 31 -0.77 9.11 -45.42
CA GLY A 31 -1.82 9.00 -44.40
C GLY A 31 -1.39 8.14 -43.20
N VAL A 32 -1.32 8.78 -42.04
CA VAL A 32 -0.98 8.17 -40.76
C VAL A 32 -2.18 7.37 -40.27
N LEU A 33 -2.16 6.06 -40.48
CA LEU A 33 -2.93 5.08 -39.71
C LEU A 33 -2.00 4.51 -38.62
N ILE A 34 -1.56 5.36 -37.69
CA ILE A 34 -1.01 4.85 -36.43
C ILE A 34 -2.22 4.36 -35.63
N PRO A 35 -2.30 3.06 -35.33
CA PRO A 35 -3.54 2.45 -34.85
C PRO A 35 -3.91 2.98 -33.47
N ARG A 36 -5.22 3.10 -33.24
CA ARG A 36 -5.92 3.45 -31.99
C ARG A 36 -5.46 2.69 -30.73
N LEU A 37 -4.59 1.69 -30.87
CA LEU A 37 -4.09 0.82 -29.79
C LEU A 37 -3.37 1.58 -28.67
N PHE A 38 -2.57 2.61 -28.99
CA PHE A 38 -1.86 3.37 -27.94
C PHE A 38 -2.77 4.29 -27.12
N ALA A 39 -3.90 4.72 -27.68
CA ALA A 39 -4.83 5.61 -26.98
C ALA A 39 -5.71 4.83 -25.99
N GLU A 40 -6.15 3.63 -26.33
CA GLU A 40 -6.99 2.79 -25.47
C GLU A 40 -6.22 2.24 -24.25
N GLU A 41 -4.96 1.82 -24.43
CA GLU A 41 -4.14 1.32 -23.32
C GLU A 41 -3.79 2.41 -22.29
N SER A 42 -3.50 3.63 -22.78
CA SER A 42 -3.28 4.81 -21.95
C SER A 42 -4.54 5.25 -21.18
N ALA A 43 -5.71 5.15 -21.81
CA ALA A 43 -6.99 5.46 -21.16
C ALA A 43 -7.39 4.40 -20.11
N ALA A 44 -7.18 3.11 -20.38
CA ALA A 44 -7.46 2.02 -19.45
C ALA A 44 -6.56 2.06 -18.21
N SER A 45 -5.27 2.35 -18.40
CA SER A 45 -4.28 2.48 -17.31
C SER A 45 -4.57 3.64 -16.34
N ASN A 46 -5.32 4.65 -16.79
CA ASN A 46 -5.66 5.84 -16.01
C ASN A 46 -7.03 5.78 -15.31
N LYS A 47 -7.83 4.73 -15.51
CA LYS A 47 -9.09 4.57 -14.79
C LYS A 47 -8.85 4.20 -13.32
N PRO A 48 -9.47 4.88 -12.34
CA PRO A 48 -9.36 4.50 -10.92
C PRO A 48 -9.89 3.09 -10.67
N ILE A 49 -9.16 2.31 -9.86
CA ILE A 49 -9.51 0.92 -9.52
C ILE A 49 -10.00 0.88 -8.07
N GLY A 50 -11.27 0.55 -7.87
CA GLY A 50 -11.91 0.43 -6.54
C GLY A 50 -13.27 1.13 -6.48
N LYS A 51 -14.03 0.89 -5.41
CA LYS A 51 -15.32 1.54 -5.16
C LYS A 51 -15.15 2.78 -4.28
N PRO A 52 -15.59 3.98 -4.72
CA PRO A 52 -15.56 5.19 -3.89
C PRO A 52 -16.40 5.03 -2.63
N GLY A 53 -16.01 5.74 -1.58
CA GLY A 53 -16.69 5.73 -0.30
C GLY A 53 -15.77 6.11 0.84
N ASN A 54 -16.33 6.13 2.04
CA ASN A 54 -15.58 6.29 3.27
C ASN A 54 -15.44 4.95 3.97
N VAL A 55 -14.39 4.82 4.77
CA VAL A 55 -14.16 3.70 5.66
C VAL A 55 -13.84 4.25 7.05
N LEU A 56 -14.36 3.58 8.07
CA LEU A 56 -14.01 3.86 9.44
C LEU A 56 -12.63 3.27 9.72
N LEU A 57 -11.66 4.10 10.11
CA LEU A 57 -10.33 3.65 10.54
C LEU A 57 -10.03 4.18 11.93
N GLU A 58 -9.33 3.38 12.73
CA GLU A 58 -8.62 3.86 13.91
C GLU A 58 -7.37 4.60 13.44
N VAL A 59 -7.28 5.91 13.69
CA VAL A 59 -6.23 6.75 13.11
C VAL A 59 -5.11 6.95 14.10
N PHE A 60 -3.88 6.71 13.64
CA PHE A 60 -2.67 6.92 14.43
C PHE A 60 -1.80 8.01 13.82
N SER A 61 -1.33 8.94 14.65
CA SER A 61 -0.38 9.98 14.26
C SER A 61 0.99 9.41 13.87
N GLY A 62 1.85 10.24 13.25
CA GLY A 62 3.18 9.81 12.81
C GLY A 62 4.08 9.30 13.95
N ASP A 63 3.92 9.85 15.16
CA ASP A 63 4.58 9.43 16.40
C ASP A 63 3.87 8.26 17.11
N GLY A 64 2.77 7.74 16.56
CA GLY A 64 2.10 6.53 17.01
C GLY A 64 1.08 6.74 18.13
N LYS A 65 0.63 7.99 18.36
CA LYS A 65 -0.49 8.31 19.25
C LYS A 65 -1.81 7.95 18.56
N ASP A 66 -2.68 7.28 19.31
CA ASP A 66 -4.05 7.01 18.90
C ASP A 66 -4.87 8.32 18.87
N LEU A 67 -5.48 8.61 17.72
CA LEU A 67 -6.30 9.79 17.46
C LEU A 67 -7.80 9.46 17.40
N GLY A 68 -8.19 8.21 17.67
CA GLY A 68 -9.57 7.76 17.65
C GLY A 68 -10.05 7.33 16.25
N ALA A 69 -11.29 6.84 16.22
CA ALA A 69 -11.93 6.38 15.00
C ALA A 69 -12.42 7.55 14.15
N HIS A 70 -12.02 7.58 12.87
CA HIS A 70 -12.44 8.60 11.90
C HIS A 70 -12.99 7.98 10.62
N GLN A 71 -14.01 8.61 10.05
CA GLN A 71 -14.44 8.34 8.68
C GLN A 71 -13.46 9.00 7.72
N VAL A 72 -12.75 8.19 6.95
CA VAL A 72 -11.77 8.67 5.95
C VAL A 72 -12.15 8.19 4.55
N PRO A 73 -11.94 9.04 3.52
CA PRO A 73 -12.18 8.64 2.15
C PRO A 73 -11.22 7.52 1.75
N ARG A 74 -11.74 6.47 1.12
CA ARG A 74 -10.92 5.38 0.59
C ARG A 74 -9.94 5.93 -0.45
N LEU A 75 -8.69 5.49 -0.38
CA LEU A 75 -7.69 5.84 -1.38
C LEU A 75 -7.89 5.01 -2.63
N ILE A 76 -8.38 5.67 -3.69
CA ILE A 76 -8.61 5.05 -5.00
C ILE A 76 -7.72 5.72 -6.02
N LEU A 77 -6.87 4.92 -6.65
CA LEU A 77 -5.92 5.35 -7.66
C LEU A 77 -6.05 4.44 -8.89
N SER A 78 -5.60 4.96 -10.03
CA SER A 78 -5.45 4.18 -11.25
C SER A 78 -4.23 3.26 -11.19
N ASP A 79 -4.14 2.33 -12.15
CA ASP A 79 -2.98 1.44 -12.27
C ASP A 79 -1.67 2.23 -12.48
N ALA A 80 -1.70 3.22 -13.37
CA ALA A 80 -0.57 4.10 -13.63
C ALA A 80 -0.10 4.83 -12.36
N GLN A 81 -1.05 5.33 -11.57
CA GLN A 81 -0.74 6.03 -10.31
C GLN A 81 -0.15 5.08 -9.27
N TRP A 82 -0.62 3.84 -9.19
CA TRP A 82 -0.03 2.84 -8.31
C TRP A 82 1.39 2.46 -8.74
N LYS A 83 1.64 2.26 -10.03
CA LYS A 83 2.98 1.98 -10.58
C LYS A 83 3.97 3.12 -10.33
N GLN A 84 3.50 4.38 -10.34
CA GLN A 84 4.34 5.54 -10.00
C GLN A 84 4.63 5.65 -8.50
N ARG A 85 3.68 5.21 -7.66
CA ARG A 85 3.76 5.35 -6.19
C ARG A 85 4.56 4.24 -5.52
N LEU A 86 4.54 3.03 -6.08
CA LEU A 86 5.06 1.82 -5.47
C LEU A 86 6.35 1.36 -6.16
N SER A 87 7.22 0.69 -5.41
CA SER A 87 8.28 -0.11 -6.02
C SER A 87 7.67 -1.25 -6.84
N PRO A 88 8.37 -1.83 -7.83
CA PRO A 88 7.86 -2.97 -8.58
C PRO A 88 7.44 -4.15 -7.68
N ALA A 89 8.25 -4.49 -6.67
CA ALA A 89 7.95 -5.57 -5.74
C ALA A 89 6.72 -5.26 -4.87
N SER A 90 6.62 -4.04 -4.33
CA SER A 90 5.43 -3.63 -3.57
C SER A 90 4.19 -3.58 -4.45
N TYR A 91 4.29 -3.13 -5.69
CA TYR A 91 3.17 -3.11 -6.63
C TYR A 91 2.65 -4.52 -6.91
N ASP A 92 3.56 -5.46 -7.17
CA ASP A 92 3.23 -6.86 -7.42
C ASP A 92 2.50 -7.51 -6.25
N VAL A 93 3.00 -7.31 -5.04
CA VAL A 93 2.33 -7.81 -3.83
C VAL A 93 0.99 -7.09 -3.62
N LEU A 94 0.98 -5.76 -3.57
CA LEU A 94 -0.20 -5.00 -3.12
C LEU A 94 -1.36 -5.03 -4.10
N ARG A 95 -1.08 -5.10 -5.41
CA ARG A 95 -2.07 -4.88 -6.47
C ARG A 95 -2.29 -6.11 -7.36
N ARG A 96 -1.33 -7.04 -7.41
CA ARG A 96 -1.45 -8.29 -8.17
C ARG A 96 -1.55 -9.52 -7.28
N ASP A 97 -1.85 -9.32 -5.99
CA ASP A 97 -1.99 -10.37 -4.97
C ASP A 97 -0.77 -11.31 -4.94
N GLY A 98 0.41 -10.77 -5.24
CA GLY A 98 1.67 -11.50 -5.23
C GLY A 98 2.14 -11.81 -3.81
N THR A 99 3.10 -12.71 -3.70
CA THR A 99 3.78 -13.04 -2.44
C THR A 99 5.27 -12.92 -2.66
N GLU A 100 5.96 -12.15 -1.81
CA GLU A 100 7.42 -12.07 -1.85
C GLU A 100 8.05 -13.40 -1.45
N ARG A 101 9.29 -13.65 -1.86
CA ARG A 101 10.00 -14.88 -1.48
C ARG A 101 10.27 -14.89 0.03
N ALA A 102 10.12 -16.04 0.68
CA ALA A 102 10.49 -16.21 2.09
C ALA A 102 11.92 -15.70 2.36
N PHE A 103 12.09 -14.98 3.48
CA PHE A 103 13.37 -14.43 3.95
C PHE A 103 14.01 -13.37 3.02
N SER A 104 13.26 -12.83 2.05
CA SER A 104 13.80 -11.85 1.09
C SER A 104 13.59 -10.39 1.48
N GLY A 105 12.59 -10.09 2.30
CA GLY A 105 12.31 -8.74 2.80
C GLY A 105 12.73 -8.56 4.26
N ASP A 106 12.55 -7.34 4.80
CA ASP A 106 12.75 -7.05 6.23
C ASP A 106 11.68 -7.77 7.06
N HIS A 107 12.05 -8.92 7.63
CA HIS A 107 11.16 -9.80 8.40
C HIS A 107 11.59 -9.97 9.86
N GLU A 108 12.70 -9.35 10.25
CA GLU A 108 13.16 -9.33 11.63
C GLU A 108 12.39 -8.29 12.43
N LYS A 109 12.00 -8.67 13.66
CA LYS A 109 11.31 -7.78 14.59
C LYS A 109 12.19 -6.57 14.92
N PRO A 110 11.71 -5.32 14.73
CA PRO A 110 12.46 -4.14 15.12
C PRO A 110 12.73 -4.12 16.63
N ALA A 111 13.95 -3.73 17.00
CA ALA A 111 14.33 -3.56 18.41
C ALA A 111 13.61 -2.36 19.07
N SER A 112 13.23 -1.37 18.27
CA SER A 112 12.56 -0.15 18.74
C SER A 112 11.04 -0.27 18.67
N PRO A 113 10.29 0.35 19.59
CA PRO A 113 8.83 0.45 19.47
C PRO A 113 8.45 1.26 18.22
N GLY A 114 7.38 0.87 17.55
CA GLY A 114 6.94 1.53 16.32
C GLY A 114 5.70 0.88 15.72
N LEU A 115 5.22 1.49 14.64
CA LEU A 115 4.04 1.03 13.92
C LEU A 115 4.44 0.60 12.51
N PHE A 116 3.88 -0.51 12.05
CA PHE A 116 3.91 -0.91 10.66
C PHE A 116 2.72 -0.30 9.93
N ARG A 117 3.03 0.45 8.87
CA ARG A 117 2.05 1.15 8.04
C ARG A 117 2.00 0.54 6.65
N CYS A 118 0.83 0.56 6.03
CA CYS A 118 0.66 0.18 4.64
C CYS A 118 1.59 1.02 3.74
N VAL A 119 2.45 0.38 2.94
CA VAL A 119 3.29 1.08 1.95
C VAL A 119 2.42 1.84 0.93
N GLY A 120 1.25 1.29 0.61
CA GLY A 120 0.28 1.88 -0.30
C GLY A 120 -0.32 3.19 0.19
N CYS A 121 -0.90 3.24 1.38
CA CYS A 121 -1.70 4.40 1.82
C CYS A 121 -1.26 5.03 3.15
N ALA A 122 -0.23 4.49 3.79
CA ALA A 122 0.28 4.91 5.11
C ALA A 122 -0.68 4.70 6.31
N THR A 123 -1.83 4.06 6.12
CA THR A 123 -2.68 3.58 7.23
C THR A 123 -1.86 2.70 8.18
N ALA A 124 -1.98 2.91 9.48
CA ALA A 124 -1.36 2.04 10.49
C ALA A 124 -2.09 0.70 10.53
N LEU A 125 -1.31 -0.39 10.42
CA LEU A 125 -1.84 -1.75 10.30
C LEU A 125 -1.50 -2.61 11.51
N TYR A 126 -0.25 -2.55 11.97
CA TYR A 126 0.25 -3.37 13.07
C TYR A 126 1.15 -2.56 14.01
N ASP A 127 1.15 -2.94 15.28
CA ASP A 127 2.12 -2.44 16.28
C ASP A 127 3.27 -3.46 16.38
N ALA A 128 4.52 -3.01 16.41
CA ALA A 128 5.68 -3.89 16.59
C ALA A 128 5.64 -4.67 17.93
N ALA A 129 4.89 -4.18 18.92
CA ALA A 129 4.61 -4.93 20.15
C ALA A 129 3.89 -6.27 19.88
N THR A 130 3.12 -6.35 18.79
CA THR A 130 2.37 -7.54 18.40
C THR A 130 3.14 -8.47 17.45
N GLU A 131 4.32 -8.06 17.02
CA GLU A 131 5.19 -8.85 16.16
C GLU A 131 5.91 -9.95 16.94
N PHE A 132 6.09 -11.11 16.31
CA PHE A 132 6.83 -12.23 16.86
C PHE A 132 7.55 -13.01 15.75
N ASP A 133 8.61 -13.71 16.11
CA ASP A 133 9.30 -14.61 15.19
C ASP A 133 8.50 -15.92 15.03
N SER A 134 7.99 -16.15 13.83
CA SER A 134 7.28 -17.37 13.47
C SER A 134 8.16 -18.40 12.75
N GLY A 135 9.40 -18.05 12.39
CA GLY A 135 10.29 -18.87 11.56
C GLY A 135 9.84 -19.04 10.11
N THR A 136 8.80 -18.33 9.66
CA THR A 136 8.22 -18.50 8.31
C THR A 136 8.96 -17.74 7.22
N GLY A 137 9.74 -16.72 7.59
CA GLY A 137 10.44 -15.84 6.65
C GLY A 137 9.66 -14.61 6.20
N TRP A 138 8.54 -14.30 6.87
CA TRP A 138 7.75 -13.08 6.68
C TRP A 138 7.37 -12.46 8.04
N PRO A 139 7.23 -11.12 8.14
CA PRO A 139 6.70 -10.45 9.32
C PRO A 139 5.41 -11.11 9.82
N SER A 140 5.38 -11.42 11.12
CA SER A 140 4.27 -12.15 11.74
C SER A 140 3.75 -11.41 12.96
N PHE A 141 2.45 -11.13 12.99
CA PHE A 141 1.79 -10.43 14.08
C PHE A 141 0.68 -11.30 14.66
N TRP A 142 0.42 -11.20 15.96
CA TRP A 142 -0.71 -11.96 16.56
C TRP A 142 -2.04 -11.20 16.57
N GLN A 143 -2.04 -9.91 16.21
CA GLN A 143 -3.25 -9.12 15.96
C GLN A 143 -2.95 -7.84 15.13
N PRO A 144 -3.92 -7.28 14.40
CA PRO A 144 -3.82 -5.93 13.84
C PRO A 144 -3.88 -4.87 14.94
N ILE A 145 -3.38 -3.66 14.65
CA ILE A 145 -3.47 -2.52 15.57
C ILE A 145 -4.91 -2.12 15.87
N ALA A 146 -5.80 -2.32 14.89
CA ALA A 146 -7.24 -2.13 15.02
C ALA A 146 -7.98 -3.00 14.00
N LYS A 147 -9.10 -3.62 14.41
CA LYS A 147 -9.92 -4.48 13.55
C LYS A 147 -10.51 -3.76 12.35
N THR A 148 -10.70 -2.44 12.43
CA THR A 148 -11.22 -1.61 11.34
C THR A 148 -10.18 -1.27 10.27
N ASN A 149 -8.89 -1.46 10.56
CA ASN A 149 -7.81 -1.00 9.67
C ASN A 149 -7.42 -2.05 8.61
N VAL A 150 -7.83 -3.29 8.84
CA VAL A 150 -7.70 -4.43 7.90
C VAL A 150 -9.06 -5.07 7.69
N PHE A 151 -9.20 -5.85 6.62
CA PHE A 151 -10.36 -6.73 6.47
C PHE A 151 -9.93 -8.07 5.87
N GLU A 152 -10.77 -9.07 6.12
CA GLU A 152 -10.59 -10.44 5.69
C GLU A 152 -11.32 -10.69 4.37
N LYS A 153 -10.68 -11.46 3.48
CA LYS A 153 -11.26 -11.92 2.21
C LYS A 153 -10.90 -13.39 2.03
N HIS A 154 -11.88 -14.21 1.68
CA HIS A 154 -11.61 -15.62 1.37
C HIS A 154 -10.77 -15.73 0.10
N ASP A 155 -9.74 -16.56 0.17
CA ASP A 155 -8.82 -16.87 -0.93
C ASP A 155 -8.77 -18.39 -1.15
N ASN A 156 -9.40 -18.81 -2.24
CA ASN A 156 -9.49 -20.21 -2.67
C ASN A 156 -8.47 -20.55 -3.78
N THR A 157 -7.48 -19.68 -4.00
CA THR A 157 -6.49 -19.84 -5.07
C THR A 157 -5.60 -21.05 -4.79
N PHE A 158 -5.15 -21.74 -5.85
CA PHE A 158 -4.34 -22.97 -5.77
C PHE A 158 -5.01 -24.13 -5.00
N GLY A 159 -6.34 -24.10 -4.83
CA GLY A 159 -7.10 -25.17 -4.16
C GLY A 159 -6.92 -25.20 -2.63
N MET A 160 -6.35 -24.14 -2.04
CA MET A 160 -6.27 -23.96 -0.59
C MET A 160 -7.38 -23.02 -0.12
N ASP A 161 -7.96 -23.25 1.05
CA ASP A 161 -8.86 -22.30 1.71
C ASP A 161 -8.05 -21.47 2.70
N ARG A 162 -7.84 -20.19 2.39
CA ARG A 162 -7.06 -19.26 3.21
C ARG A 162 -7.83 -17.97 3.41
N ILE A 163 -7.52 -17.26 4.49
CA ILE A 163 -8.08 -15.94 4.76
C ILE A 163 -7.04 -14.88 4.41
N GLU A 164 -7.25 -14.20 3.29
CA GLU A 164 -6.46 -13.05 2.85
C GLU A 164 -6.73 -11.84 3.74
N ILE A 165 -5.67 -11.12 4.11
CA ILE A 165 -5.73 -9.86 4.83
C ILE A 165 -5.41 -8.70 3.89
N ARG A 166 -6.30 -7.72 3.84
CA ARG A 166 -6.17 -6.51 3.02
C ARG A 166 -6.26 -5.24 3.85
N CYS A 167 -5.64 -4.17 3.37
CA CYS A 167 -5.78 -2.83 3.96
C CYS A 167 -7.18 -2.28 3.70
N ALA A 168 -7.91 -1.88 4.76
CA ALA A 168 -9.27 -1.36 4.65
C ALA A 168 -9.39 -0.05 3.87
N ASN A 169 -8.33 0.77 3.85
CA ASN A 169 -8.33 2.06 3.17
C ASN A 169 -8.16 1.94 1.64
N CYS A 170 -7.13 1.23 1.19
CA CYS A 170 -6.72 1.20 -0.22
C CYS A 170 -6.87 -0.16 -0.90
N ASP A 171 -7.44 -1.16 -0.21
CA ASP A 171 -7.72 -2.49 -0.76
C ASP A 171 -6.45 -3.31 -1.12
N SER A 172 -5.30 -2.86 -0.65
CA SER A 172 -4.02 -3.52 -0.92
C SER A 172 -3.93 -4.89 -0.24
N HIS A 173 -3.50 -5.90 -0.99
CA HIS A 173 -3.08 -7.18 -0.44
C HIS A 173 -1.91 -7.00 0.52
N LEU A 174 -1.98 -7.65 1.68
CA LEU A 174 -0.95 -7.61 2.70
C LEU A 174 -0.35 -9.01 2.95
N GLY A 175 -1.21 -10.03 3.05
CA GLY A 175 -0.82 -11.41 3.31
C GLY A 175 -2.02 -12.23 3.75
N HIS A 176 -1.83 -13.16 4.68
CA HIS A 176 -2.88 -14.06 5.16
C HIS A 176 -2.87 -14.21 6.69
N VAL A 177 -4.00 -14.63 7.25
CA VAL A 177 -4.11 -15.00 8.67
C VAL A 177 -4.28 -16.51 8.82
N PHE A 178 -3.66 -17.06 9.86
CA PHE A 178 -3.65 -18.49 10.22
C PHE A 178 -3.98 -18.66 11.71
N ASP A 179 -4.39 -19.87 12.11
CA ASP A 179 -4.78 -20.25 13.48
C ASP A 179 -3.66 -20.93 14.28
N ASP A 180 -2.41 -20.76 13.86
CA ASP A 180 -1.19 -21.32 14.45
C ASP A 180 -0.33 -20.27 15.17
N GLY A 181 -0.96 -19.19 15.65
CA GLY A 181 -0.28 -18.12 16.35
C GLY A 181 -0.09 -18.35 17.86
N PRO A 182 0.65 -17.47 18.53
CA PRO A 182 0.83 -17.53 19.97
C PRO A 182 -0.42 -17.06 20.73
N LYS A 183 -0.47 -17.36 22.03
CA LYS A 183 -1.38 -16.65 22.95
C LYS A 183 -1.09 -15.14 22.89
N PRO A 184 -2.11 -14.27 23.07
CA PRO A 184 -3.45 -14.57 23.56
C PRO A 184 -4.48 -14.94 22.48
N THR A 185 -4.22 -14.64 21.21
CA THR A 185 -5.22 -14.80 20.13
C THR A 185 -5.21 -16.18 19.49
N GLY A 186 -4.06 -16.86 19.49
CA GLY A 186 -3.87 -18.07 18.67
C GLY A 186 -3.78 -17.76 17.18
N LEU A 187 -3.74 -16.49 16.78
CA LEU A 187 -3.74 -16.08 15.37
C LEU A 187 -2.36 -15.63 14.94
N ARG A 188 -2.01 -15.92 13.68
CA ARG A 188 -0.80 -15.44 13.02
C ARG A 188 -1.16 -14.71 11.74
N TYR A 189 -1.04 -13.39 11.77
CA TYR A 189 -1.09 -12.51 10.62
C TYR A 189 0.29 -12.51 9.95
N CYS A 190 0.43 -13.32 8.90
CA CYS A 190 1.66 -13.46 8.10
C CYS A 190 1.61 -12.47 6.93
N MET A 191 2.41 -11.40 7.00
CA MET A 191 2.35 -10.27 6.08
C MET A 191 3.61 -10.19 5.22
N ASN A 192 3.48 -9.80 3.96
CA ASN A 192 4.64 -9.48 3.12
C ASN A 192 5.37 -8.24 3.67
N ALA A 193 6.68 -8.32 3.81
CA ALA A 193 7.52 -7.20 4.25
C ALA A 193 7.44 -6.02 3.27
N VAL A 194 7.48 -6.27 1.95
CA VAL A 194 7.35 -5.20 0.94
C VAL A 194 5.97 -4.51 0.95
N ALA A 195 5.01 -5.01 1.74
CA ALA A 195 3.72 -4.37 1.95
C ALA A 195 3.66 -3.43 3.15
N LEU A 196 4.67 -3.51 4.03
CA LEU A 196 4.72 -2.77 5.29
C LEU A 196 5.91 -1.80 5.30
N ARG A 197 5.69 -0.65 5.93
CA ARG A 197 6.74 0.31 6.26
C ARG A 197 6.75 0.53 7.76
N PHE A 198 7.86 0.21 8.40
CA PHE A 198 8.05 0.47 9.82
C PHE A 198 8.28 1.97 10.07
N VAL A 199 7.61 2.52 11.08
CA VAL A 199 7.79 3.89 11.56
C VAL A 199 8.03 3.84 13.07
N PRO A 200 9.25 4.15 13.56
CA PRO A 200 9.54 4.18 14.99
C PRO A 200 8.65 5.19 15.72
N ARG A 201 8.20 4.85 16.93
CA ARG A 201 7.64 5.84 17.85
C ARG A 201 8.75 6.78 18.28
N LYS A 202 8.49 8.10 18.32
CA LYS A 202 9.46 9.02 18.93
C LYS A 202 9.63 8.64 20.40
N ALA A 203 10.88 8.55 20.85
CA ALA A 203 11.18 8.55 22.27
C ALA A 203 10.61 9.86 22.85
N ALA A 204 9.86 9.74 23.94
CA ALA A 204 9.32 10.87 24.68
C ALA A 204 10.43 11.74 25.28
#